data_AF-A0A1A2GYB2-F1
#
_entry.id   AF-A0A1A2GYB2-F1
#
_cell.length_a   1.000
_cell.length_b   1.000
_cell.length_c   1.000
_cell.angle_alpha   90.00
_cell.angle_beta   90.00
_cell.angle_gamma   90.00
#
_symmetry.space_group_name_H-M   'P 1'
#
loop_
_entity.id
_entity.type
_entity.pdbx_description
1 polymer ?
#
loop_
_entity_poly.entity_id
_entity_poly.type
_entity_poly.pdbx_seq_one_letter_code
_entity_poly.pdbx_strand_id
1 'polypeptide(L)' 'MRLMLRNNLTLKSGVTLDRRRVLDLAATFADEHPELLRTYLTHTFGVDDVQGAFDLACRPDPDRIKIAIAR' A
#
# COMPACT_ATOMS: atom_id res chain seq x y z
N MET A 1 16.39 -19.22 12.49
CA MET A 1 15.57 -20.21 13.21
C MET A 1 15.86 -20.33 14.70
N ARG A 2 17.11 -20.49 15.14
CA ARG A 2 17.45 -20.68 16.58
C ARG A 2 16.83 -19.64 17.52
N LEU A 3 16.85 -18.36 17.14
CA LEU A 3 16.29 -17.26 17.93
C LEU A 3 14.76 -17.37 18.06
N MET A 4 14.06 -17.72 16.98
CA MET A 4 12.61 -17.89 16.97
C MET A 4 12.16 -19.04 17.86
N LEU A 5 12.85 -20.19 17.79
CA LEU A 5 12.53 -21.36 18.60
C LEU A 5 12.78 -21.12 20.09
N ARG A 6 13.90 -20.49 20.46
CA ARG A 6 14.20 -20.16 21.86
C ARG A 6 13.20 -19.18 22.48
N ASN A 7 12.65 -18.29 21.66
CA ASN A 7 11.73 -17.25 22.10
C ASN A 7 10.26 -17.61 21.81
N ASN A 8 9.96 -18.84 21.38
CA ASN A 8 8.61 -19.30 21.04
C ASN A 8 7.87 -18.37 20.06
N LEU A 9 8.59 -17.83 19.06
CA LEU A 9 8.00 -16.93 18.08
C LEU A 9 7.17 -17.70 17.05
N THR A 10 6.03 -17.13 16.66
CA THR A 10 5.17 -17.66 15.58
C THR A 10 5.50 -16.99 14.26
N LEU A 11 5.77 -17.79 13.22
CA LEU A 11 5.79 -17.31 11.84
C LEU A 11 4.36 -17.39 11.29
N LYS A 12 3.80 -16.25 10.85
CA LYS A 12 2.49 -16.20 10.19
C LYS A 12 2.66 -15.68 8.76
N SER A 13 2.10 -16.41 7.81
CA SER A 13 1.78 -15.88 6.48
C SER A 13 0.31 -15.45 6.46
N GLY A 14 -0.06 -14.61 5.48
CA GLY A 14 -1.44 -14.17 5.37
C GLY A 14 -1.72 -13.51 4.02
N VAL A 15 -2.95 -13.68 3.57
CA VAL A 15 -3.56 -12.90 2.50
C VAL A 15 -4.78 -12.20 3.07
N THR A 16 -5.22 -11.13 2.42
CA THR A 16 -6.43 -10.43 2.84
C THR A 16 -7.66 -11.33 2.62
N LEU A 17 -8.34 -11.70 3.71
CA LEU A 17 -9.65 -12.35 3.71
C LEU A 17 -10.74 -11.31 3.99
N ASP A 18 -12.00 -11.61 3.67
CA ASP A 18 -13.15 -10.71 3.86
C ASP A 18 -12.96 -9.31 3.26
N ARG A 19 -12.53 -9.26 1.99
CA ARG A 19 -12.13 -8.02 1.30
C ARG A 19 -13.07 -6.83 1.54
N ARG A 20 -14.40 -7.04 1.50
CA ARG A 20 -15.38 -5.95 1.72
C ARG A 20 -15.23 -5.35 3.12
N ARG A 21 -15.34 -6.18 4.15
CA ARG A 21 -15.24 -5.77 5.55
C ARG A 21 -13.92 -5.03 5.83
N VAL A 22 -12.80 -5.53 5.32
CA VAL A 22 -11.50 -4.88 5.58
C VAL A 22 -11.32 -3.59 4.79
N LEU A 23 -11.92 -3.46 3.60
CA LEU A 23 -11.90 -2.20 2.85
C LEU A 23 -12.74 -1.15 3.56
N ASP A 24 -13.90 -1.52 4.11
CA ASP A 24 -14.73 -0.60 4.89
C ASP A 24 -13.96 -0.08 6.11
N LEU A 25 -13.29 -0.96 6.85
CA LEU A 25 -12.44 -0.57 7.97
C LEU A 25 -11.25 0.30 7.55
N ALA A 26 -10.61 -0.03 6.42
CA ALA A 26 -9.51 0.77 5.90
C ALA A 26 -9.96 2.17 5.45
N ALA A 27 -11.17 2.28 4.90
CA ALA A 27 -11.76 3.57 4.54
C ALA A 27 -12.04 4.43 5.78
N THR A 28 -12.71 3.87 6.80
CA THR A 28 -12.92 4.56 8.07
C THR A 28 -11.60 5.05 8.68
N PHE A 29 -10.59 4.19 8.70
CA PHE A 29 -9.27 4.55 9.21
C PHE A 29 -8.60 5.66 8.41
N ALA A 30 -8.71 5.63 7.07
CA ALA A 30 -8.15 6.68 6.23
C ALA A 30 -8.85 8.04 6.41
N ASP A 31 -10.16 8.02 6.66
CA ASP A 31 -10.94 9.23 6.96
C ASP A 31 -10.54 9.84 8.32
N GLU A 32 -10.25 8.99 9.32
CA GLU A 32 -9.77 9.41 10.64
C GLU A 32 -8.31 9.93 10.60
N HIS A 33 -7.55 9.54 9.59
CA HIS A 33 -6.11 9.83 9.43
C HIS A 33 -5.78 10.40 8.04
N PRO A 34 -6.29 11.60 7.68
CA PRO A 34 -6.16 12.15 6.33
C PRO A 34 -4.71 12.43 5.90
N GLU A 35 -3.80 12.62 6.86
CA GLU A 35 -2.35 12.78 6.61
C GLU A 35 -1.71 11.54 5.99
N LEU A 36 -2.27 10.35 6.23
CA LEU A 36 -1.74 9.11 5.67
C LEU A 36 -1.88 9.10 4.15
N LEU A 37 -3.04 9.50 3.61
CA LEU A 37 -3.23 9.53 2.16
C LEU A 37 -2.26 10.51 1.48
N ARG A 38 -2.02 11.67 2.10
CA ARG A 38 -1.04 12.65 1.59
C ARG A 38 0.39 12.11 1.59
N THR A 39 0.72 11.23 2.54
CA THR A 39 2.07 10.69 2.69
C THR A 39 2.27 9.44 1.83
N TYR A 40 1.23 8.64 1.63
CA TYR A 40 1.30 7.37 0.90
C TYR A 40 1.17 7.56 -0.61
N LEU A 41 0.40 8.53 -1.07
CA LEU A 41 0.28 8.86 -2.50
C LEU A 41 1.48 9.70 -2.94
N THR A 42 2.57 9.03 -3.33
CA THR A 42 3.82 9.72 -3.65
C THR A 42 3.87 10.25 -5.08
N HIS A 43 3.10 9.65 -5.99
CA HIS A 43 3.04 10.08 -7.38
C HIS A 43 1.60 10.08 -7.89
N THR A 44 1.22 11.10 -8.65
CA THR A 44 -0.10 11.20 -9.30
C THR A 44 0.11 11.53 -10.77
N PHE A 45 -0.55 10.77 -11.64
CA PHE A 45 -0.56 10.97 -13.08
C PHE A 45 -1.98 11.30 -13.54
N GLY A 46 -2.08 12.06 -14.62
CA GLY A 46 -3.34 12.25 -15.34
C GLY A 46 -3.78 10.96 -16.05
N VAL A 47 -5.07 10.87 -16.37
CA VAL A 47 -5.61 9.75 -17.17
C VAL A 47 -5.00 9.68 -18.57
N ASP A 48 -4.50 10.80 -19.08
CA ASP A 48 -3.78 10.93 -20.35
C ASP A 48 -2.33 10.44 -20.29
N ASP A 49 -1.73 10.28 -19.10
CA ASP A 49 -0.36 9.80 -18.88
C ASP A 49 -0.29 8.47 -18.10
N VAL A 50 -1.19 7.55 -18.42
CA VAL A 50 -1.18 6.20 -17.83
C VAL A 50 0.09 5.43 -18.21
N GLN A 51 0.69 5.71 -19.37
CA GLN A 51 1.95 5.07 -19.78
C GLN A 51 3.09 5.49 -18.86
N GLY A 52 3.25 6.79 -18.56
CA GLY A 52 4.26 7.26 -17.62
C GLY A 52 4.08 6.67 -16.21
N ALA A 53 2.84 6.53 -15.76
CA ALA A 53 2.53 5.87 -14.50
C ALA A 53 2.96 4.39 -14.48
N PHE A 54 2.71 3.65 -15.56
CA PHE A 54 3.08 2.25 -15.69
C PHE A 54 4.61 2.07 -15.74
N ASP A 55 5.29 2.89 -16.54
CA ASP A 55 6.75 2.84 -16.67
C ASP A 55 7.43 3.15 -15.32
N LEU A 56 6.89 4.11 -14.56
CA LEU A 56 7.34 4.36 -13.20
C LEU A 56 7.09 3.14 -12.30
N ALA A 57 5.93 2.50 -12.36
CA ALA A 57 5.59 1.35 -11.53
C ALA A 57 6.54 0.15 -11.76
N CYS A 58 7.03 -0.02 -12.99
CA CYS A 58 7.86 -1.17 -13.39
C CYS A 58 9.35 -1.05 -13.02
N ARG A 59 9.84 0.12 -12.62
CA ARG A 59 11.25 0.31 -12.21
C ARG A 59 11.40 0.44 -10.69
N PRO A 60 12.57 0.13 -10.10
CA PRO A 60 12.86 0.50 -8.72
C PRO A 60 12.86 2.03 -8.57
N ASP A 61 12.21 2.51 -7.51
CA ASP A 61 12.19 3.92 -7.12
C ASP A 61 12.12 3.98 -5.58
N PRO A 62 13.11 4.60 -4.92
CA PRO A 62 13.17 4.63 -3.45
C PRO A 62 12.07 5.48 -2.80
N ASP A 63 11.48 6.43 -3.55
CA ASP A 63 10.47 7.36 -3.06
C ASP A 63 9.04 6.92 -3.44
N ARG A 64 8.90 5.84 -4.23
CA ARG A 64 7.59 5.32 -4.63
C ARG A 64 6.96 4.42 -3.56
N ILE A 65 5.85 4.89 -2.99
CA ILE A 65 4.96 4.07 -2.15
C ILE A 65 3.71 3.68 -2.95
N LYS A 66 2.94 4.66 -3.42
CA LYS A 66 1.71 4.46 -4.20
C LYS A 66 1.64 5.47 -5.34
N ILE A 67 1.27 4.96 -6.52
CA ILE A 67 0.93 5.78 -7.68
C ILE A 67 -0.60 5.88 -7.76
N ALA A 68 -1.12 7.09 -7.95
CA ALA A 68 -2.52 7.36 -8.26
C ALA A 68 -2.67 7.79 -9.72
N ILE A 69 -3.78 7.37 -10.34
CA ILE A 69 -4.27 7.97 -11.58
C ILE A 69 -5.48 8.82 -11.21
N ALA A 70 -5.41 10.12 -11.49
CA ALA A 70 -6.45 11.08 -11.18
C ALA A 70 -6.84 11.88 -12.43
N ARG A 71 -8.00 12.55 -12.35
CA ARG A 71 -8.52 13.39 -13.43
C ARG A 71 -7.90 14.77 -13.41
#